data_AF-A0A1Y1WVY3-F1
#
_entry.id   AF-A0A1Y1WVY3-F1
#
_cell.length_a   1.000
_cell.length_b   1.000
_cell.length_c   1.000
_cell.angle_alpha   90.00
_cell.angle_beta   90.00
_cell.angle_gamma   90.00
#
_symmetry.space_group_name_H-M   'P 1'
#
loop_
_entity.id
_entity.type
_entity.pdbx_description
1 polymer ?
#
loop_
_entity_poly.entity_id
_entity_poly.type
_entity_poly.pdbx_seq_one_letter_code
_entity_poly.pdbx_strand_id
1 'polypeptide(L)'
;MDVNRSYSQKSIFNDILQKYTDLIKKLFDSMEILSQGNKPEPSIQTTIHDIIEIDKCLQIALNGLEEHQYLQKKIEAAQKTSELYNVALLTLIRKLKSAEEELENVLSSAKIKLKSLKDADKRKIDYKELVSYSQRIAPYTSAPPNWQDSDGFNNIPNRPPVPEESMFRFSALYQNNGNITEDTLNDVENTDNVMADDTKANIGTFLSLDSDQEDIQESLLDLDLDDLL
;
A
#
# COMPACT_ATOMS: atom_id res chain seq x y z
N MET A 1 -7.27 -34.67 -3.73
CA MET A 1 -6.76 -35.99 -3.28
C MET A 1 -6.35 -36.87 -4.48
N ASP A 2 -6.05 -36.27 -5.63
CA ASP A 2 -6.02 -36.97 -6.94
C ASP A 2 -4.63 -37.41 -7.39
N VAL A 3 -3.61 -37.00 -6.65
CA VAL A 3 -2.19 -37.27 -6.92
C VAL A 3 -1.90 -38.78 -6.86
N ASN A 4 -2.54 -39.53 -5.96
CA ASN A 4 -2.31 -40.97 -5.80
C ASN A 4 -2.83 -41.83 -6.97
N ARG A 5 -3.86 -41.37 -7.70
CA ARG A 5 -4.42 -42.14 -8.83
C ARG A 5 -3.54 -42.08 -10.07
N SER A 6 -2.90 -40.93 -10.30
CA SER A 6 -1.95 -40.75 -11.41
C SER A 6 -0.68 -41.59 -11.22
N TYR A 7 -0.18 -41.69 -9.99
CA TYR A 7 0.93 -42.61 -9.67
C TYR A 7 0.52 -44.07 -9.86
N SER A 8 -0.72 -44.43 -9.51
CA SER A 8 -1.24 -45.78 -9.74
C SER A 8 -1.28 -46.15 -11.22
N GLN A 9 -1.83 -45.30 -12.10
CA GLN A 9 -1.90 -45.61 -13.54
C GLN A 9 -0.52 -45.69 -14.20
N LYS A 10 0.39 -44.76 -13.87
CA LYS A 10 1.78 -44.79 -14.36
C LYS A 10 2.53 -46.03 -13.85
N SER A 11 2.35 -46.40 -12.59
CA SER A 11 2.94 -47.61 -12.02
C SER A 11 2.40 -48.87 -12.70
N ILE A 12 1.09 -48.97 -12.91
CA ILE A 12 0.45 -50.10 -13.59
C ILE A 12 0.98 -50.23 -15.03
N PHE A 13 1.12 -49.13 -15.75
CA PHE A 13 1.67 -49.13 -17.11
C PHE A 13 3.14 -49.60 -17.13
N ASN A 14 3.95 -49.14 -16.18
CA ASN A 14 5.35 -49.53 -16.08
C ASN A 14 5.49 -51.04 -15.73
N ASP A 15 4.63 -51.55 -14.85
CA ASP A 15 4.59 -52.97 -14.50
C ASP A 15 4.22 -53.85 -15.71
N ILE A 16 3.30 -53.39 -16.56
CA ILE A 16 2.91 -54.09 -17.80
C ILE A 16 4.08 -54.11 -18.79
N LEU A 17 4.79 -52.99 -18.96
CA LEU A 17 5.97 -52.92 -19.82
C LEU A 17 7.12 -53.79 -19.33
N GLN A 18 7.34 -53.85 -18.02
CA GLN A 18 8.38 -54.72 -17.45
C GLN A 18 8.05 -56.20 -17.67
N LYS A 19 6.79 -56.61 -17.45
CA LYS A 19 6.32 -57.97 -17.75
C LYS A 19 6.43 -58.33 -19.23
N TYR A 20 6.09 -57.41 -20.12
CA TYR A 20 6.23 -57.58 -21.57
C TYR A 20 7.71 -57.80 -21.96
N THR A 21 8.61 -56.99 -21.39
CA THR A 21 10.05 -57.11 -21.62
C THR A 21 10.61 -58.44 -21.12
N ASP A 22 10.16 -58.90 -19.95
CA ASP A 22 10.60 -60.18 -19.37
C ASP A 22 10.09 -61.38 -20.18
N LEU A 23 8.89 -61.31 -20.74
CA LEU A 23 8.34 -62.34 -21.63
C LEU A 23 9.05 -62.40 -22.98
N ILE A 24 9.44 -61.25 -23.54
CA ILE A 24 10.27 -61.21 -24.76
C ILE A 24 11.62 -61.88 -24.51
N LYS A 25 12.29 -61.57 -23.40
CA LYS A 25 13.56 -62.21 -23.03
C LYS A 25 13.39 -63.73 -22.93
N LYS A 26 12.34 -64.19 -22.24
CA LYS A 26 12.01 -65.62 -22.14
C LYS A 26 11.73 -66.28 -23.49
N LEU A 27 11.09 -65.57 -24.43
CA LEU A 27 10.87 -66.07 -25.80
C LEU A 27 12.23 -66.28 -26.49
N PHE A 28 13.08 -65.25 -26.50
CA PHE A 28 14.41 -65.35 -27.11
C PHE A 28 15.24 -66.49 -26.49
N ASP A 29 15.25 -66.62 -25.16
CA ASP A 29 15.95 -67.70 -24.46
C ASP A 29 15.40 -69.08 -24.86
N SER A 30 14.06 -69.22 -24.94
CA SER A 30 13.42 -70.48 -25.36
C SER A 30 13.69 -70.86 -26.82
N MET A 31 13.86 -69.86 -27.70
CA MET A 31 14.21 -70.06 -29.11
C MET A 31 15.69 -70.44 -29.27
N GLU A 32 16.57 -69.88 -28.44
CA GLU A 32 17.98 -70.25 -28.39
C GLU A 32 18.15 -71.72 -27.92
N ILE A 33 17.39 -72.14 -26.90
CA ILE A 33 17.39 -73.52 -26.41
C ILE A 33 16.87 -74.50 -27.48
N LEU A 34 15.83 -74.10 -28.23
CA LEU A 34 15.32 -74.90 -29.36
C LEU A 34 16.35 -75.04 -30.48
N SER A 35 17.09 -73.96 -30.80
CA SER A 35 18.17 -73.99 -31.79
C SER A 35 19.33 -74.92 -31.40
N GLN A 36 19.53 -75.15 -30.09
CA GLN A 36 20.55 -76.06 -29.57
C GLN A 36 20.08 -77.53 -29.50
N GLY A 37 18.87 -77.84 -29.99
CA GLY A 37 18.35 -79.21 -30.10
C GLY A 37 17.66 -79.74 -28.83
N ASN A 38 17.51 -78.92 -27.80
CA ASN A 38 16.76 -79.25 -26.60
C ASN A 38 15.30 -78.78 -26.71
N LYS A 39 14.37 -79.54 -26.12
CA LYS A 39 12.95 -79.13 -26.04
C LYS A 39 12.83 -78.06 -24.94
N PRO A 40 12.51 -76.79 -25.27
CA PRO A 40 12.37 -75.77 -24.26
C PRO A 40 11.16 -76.06 -23.37
N GLU A 41 11.35 -75.93 -22.07
CA GLU A 41 10.29 -75.86 -21.06
C GLU A 41 10.30 -74.40 -20.59
N PRO A 42 9.37 -73.51 -21.00
CA PRO A 42 8.01 -73.69 -21.53
C PRO A 42 7.87 -73.79 -23.07
N SER A 43 6.70 -74.22 -23.52
CA SER A 43 6.34 -74.22 -24.94
C SER A 43 6.35 -72.81 -25.52
N ILE A 44 7.07 -72.58 -26.62
CA ILE A 44 7.11 -71.29 -27.32
C ILE A 44 5.70 -70.77 -27.62
N GLN A 45 4.75 -71.67 -27.86
CA GLN A 45 3.35 -71.32 -28.11
C GLN A 45 2.65 -70.71 -26.89
N THR A 46 2.97 -71.15 -25.67
CA THR A 46 2.39 -70.58 -24.44
C THR A 46 2.96 -69.19 -24.19
N THR A 47 4.26 -68.98 -24.41
CA THR A 47 4.89 -67.66 -24.29
C THR A 47 4.35 -66.66 -25.31
N ILE A 48 4.08 -67.09 -26.55
CA ILE A 48 3.44 -66.25 -27.56
C ILE A 48 2.00 -65.88 -27.15
N HIS A 49 1.23 -66.83 -26.59
CA HIS A 49 -0.12 -66.56 -26.11
C HIS A 49 -0.11 -65.53 -24.97
N ASP A 50 0.81 -65.67 -24.01
CA ASP A 50 0.97 -64.74 -22.89
C ASP A 50 1.35 -63.32 -23.37
N ILE A 51 2.17 -63.20 -24.41
CA ILE A 51 2.52 -61.91 -25.03
C ILE A 51 1.30 -61.26 -25.67
N ILE A 52 0.46 -62.04 -26.37
CA ILE A 52 -0.79 -61.52 -26.98
C ILE A 52 -1.77 -61.05 -25.90
N GLU A 53 -1.85 -61.74 -24.77
CA GLU A 53 -2.71 -61.36 -23.66
C GLU A 53 -2.25 -60.05 -23.00
N ILE A 54 -0.94 -59.88 -22.80
CA ILE A 54 -0.37 -58.64 -22.29
C ILE A 54 -0.53 -57.49 -23.30
N ASP A 55 -0.37 -57.75 -24.59
CA ASP A 55 -0.60 -56.72 -25.62
C ASP A 55 -2.05 -56.22 -25.60
N LYS A 56 -3.03 -57.12 -25.44
CA LYS A 56 -4.43 -56.74 -25.23
C LYS A 56 -4.62 -55.92 -23.95
N CYS A 57 -3.95 -56.29 -22.87
CA CYS A 57 -3.99 -55.55 -21.61
C CYS A 57 -3.40 -54.12 -21.77
N LEU A 58 -2.30 -53.99 -22.52
CA LEU A 58 -1.67 -52.72 -22.84
C LEU A 58 -2.58 -51.82 -23.69
N GLN A 59 -3.27 -52.39 -24.70
CA GLN A 59 -4.23 -51.64 -25.51
C GLN A 59 -5.39 -51.09 -24.66
N ILE A 60 -5.91 -51.88 -23.72
CA ILE A 60 -6.96 -51.43 -22.79
C ILE A 60 -6.44 -50.29 -21.90
N ALA A 61 -5.22 -50.42 -21.37
CA ALA A 61 -4.60 -49.39 -20.54
C ALA A 61 -4.34 -48.09 -21.33
N LEU A 62 -3.94 -48.20 -22.61
CA LEU A 62 -3.71 -47.07 -23.50
C LEU A 62 -5.00 -46.29 -23.76
N ASN A 63 -6.09 -46.98 -24.08
CA ASN A 63 -7.40 -46.35 -24.30
C ASN A 63 -7.87 -45.61 -23.04
N GLY A 64 -7.69 -46.22 -21.86
CA GLY A 64 -8.02 -45.57 -20.59
C GLY A 64 -7.15 -44.35 -20.28
N LEU A 65 -5.88 -44.35 -20.71
CA LEU A 65 -4.99 -43.20 -20.58
C LEU A 65 -5.41 -42.05 -21.49
N GLU A 66 -5.83 -42.35 -22.72
CA GLU A 66 -6.31 -41.35 -23.68
C GLU A 66 -7.57 -40.63 -23.16
N GLU A 67 -8.54 -41.39 -22.64
CA GLU A 67 -9.73 -40.81 -21.99
C GLU A 67 -9.36 -39.92 -20.80
N HIS A 68 -8.44 -40.39 -19.96
CA HIS A 68 -7.97 -39.62 -18.82
C HIS A 68 -7.27 -38.32 -19.25
N GLN A 69 -6.44 -38.37 -20.29
CA GLN A 69 -5.76 -37.20 -20.84
C GLN A 69 -6.75 -36.19 -21.42
N TYR A 70 -7.79 -36.67 -22.11
CA TYR A 70 -8.87 -35.83 -22.61
C TYR A 70 -9.63 -35.11 -21.48
N LEU A 71 -10.01 -35.85 -20.42
CA LEU A 71 -10.66 -35.27 -19.25
C LEU A 71 -9.75 -34.28 -18.52
N GLN A 72 -8.47 -34.60 -18.37
CA GLN A 72 -7.49 -33.73 -17.73
C GLN A 72 -7.36 -32.40 -18.48
N LYS A 73 -7.32 -32.43 -19.82
CA LYS A 73 -7.29 -31.21 -20.65
C LYS A 73 -8.55 -30.37 -20.46
N LYS A 74 -9.72 -31.01 -20.31
CA LYS A 74 -10.98 -30.32 -20.05
C LYS A 74 -11.00 -29.68 -18.65
N ILE A 75 -10.45 -30.37 -17.64
CA ILE A 75 -10.30 -29.84 -16.28
C ILE A 75 -9.37 -28.63 -16.29
N GLU A 76 -8.22 -28.73 -16.95
CA GLU A 76 -7.26 -27.64 -17.05
C GLU A 76 -7.88 -26.41 -17.74
N ALA A 77 -8.65 -26.62 -18.81
CA ALA A 77 -9.37 -25.54 -19.48
C ALA A 77 -10.39 -24.87 -18.54
N ALA A 78 -11.16 -25.65 -17.78
CA ALA A 78 -12.10 -25.12 -16.80
C ALA A 78 -11.39 -24.37 -15.66
N GLN A 79 -10.25 -24.88 -15.17
CA GLN A 79 -9.44 -24.21 -14.15
C GLN A 79 -8.95 -22.85 -14.65
N LYS A 80 -8.39 -22.78 -15.86
CA LYS A 80 -7.99 -21.51 -16.48
C LYS A 80 -9.14 -20.51 -16.57
N THR A 81 -10.34 -20.96 -16.95
CA THR A 81 -11.51 -20.05 -16.98
C THR A 81 -11.89 -19.56 -15.59
N SER A 82 -11.82 -20.41 -14.57
CA SER A 82 -12.07 -20.03 -13.17
C SER A 82 -11.07 -19.00 -12.67
N GLU A 83 -9.78 -19.20 -12.97
CA GLU A 83 -8.71 -18.25 -12.64
C GLU A 83 -8.94 -16.89 -13.30
N LEU A 84 -9.32 -16.85 -14.57
CA LEU A 84 -9.65 -15.60 -15.27
C LEU A 84 -10.81 -14.86 -14.59
N TYR A 85 -11.87 -15.58 -14.20
CA TYR A 85 -12.99 -14.96 -13.48
C TYR A 85 -12.58 -14.47 -12.09
N ASN A 86 -11.73 -15.20 -11.36
CA ASN A 86 -11.21 -14.76 -10.08
C ASN A 86 -10.38 -13.48 -10.19
N VAL A 87 -9.53 -13.37 -11.20
CA VAL A 87 -8.77 -12.14 -11.48
C VAL A 87 -9.73 -10.99 -11.77
N ALA A 88 -10.71 -11.19 -12.65
CA ALA A 88 -11.71 -10.17 -12.95
C ALA A 88 -12.47 -9.73 -11.69
N LEU A 89 -12.90 -10.67 -10.85
CA LEU A 89 -13.59 -10.39 -9.59
C LEU A 89 -12.73 -9.55 -8.64
N LEU A 90 -11.46 -9.93 -8.43
CA LEU A 90 -10.55 -9.18 -7.57
C LEU A 90 -10.31 -7.76 -8.10
N THR A 91 -10.19 -7.58 -9.41
CA THR A 91 -10.07 -6.23 -9.99
C THR A 91 -11.33 -5.39 -9.76
N LEU A 92 -12.51 -6.00 -9.84
CA LEU A 92 -13.78 -5.31 -9.58
C LEU A 92 -13.89 -4.91 -8.10
N ILE A 93 -13.53 -5.81 -7.18
CA ILE A 93 -13.51 -5.52 -5.73
C ILE A 93 -12.55 -4.36 -5.43
N ARG A 94 -11.35 -4.36 -6.02
CA ARG A 94 -10.39 -3.26 -5.85
C ARG A 94 -10.94 -1.93 -6.36
N LYS A 95 -11.56 -1.92 -7.55
CA LYS A 95 -12.20 -0.71 -8.11
C LYS A 95 -13.33 -0.21 -7.21
N LEU A 96 -14.15 -1.12 -6.68
CA LEU A 96 -15.25 -0.76 -5.80
C LEU A 96 -14.74 -0.15 -4.50
N LYS A 97 -13.72 -0.76 -3.88
CA LYS A 97 -13.09 -0.24 -2.67
C LYS A 97 -12.45 1.13 -2.89
N SER A 98 -11.76 1.31 -4.01
CA SER A 98 -11.17 2.61 -4.37
C SER A 98 -12.24 3.69 -4.56
N ALA A 99 -13.37 3.37 -5.20
CA ALA A 99 -14.48 4.31 -5.36
C ALA A 99 -15.16 4.63 -4.02
N GLU A 100 -15.29 3.65 -3.13
CA GLU A 100 -15.80 3.85 -1.76
C GLU A 100 -14.92 4.83 -0.98
N GLU A 101 -13.61 4.61 -1.00
CA GLU A 101 -12.62 5.48 -0.34
C GLU A 101 -12.64 6.91 -0.92
N GLU A 102 -12.74 7.05 -2.24
CA GLU A 102 -12.88 8.36 -2.88
C GLU A 102 -14.15 9.09 -2.41
N LEU A 103 -15.28 8.38 -2.34
CA LEU A 103 -16.54 8.95 -1.86
C LEU A 103 -16.45 9.34 -0.38
N GLU A 104 -15.78 8.55 0.45
CA GLU A 104 -15.57 8.87 1.86
C GLU A 104 -14.70 10.13 2.03
N ASN A 105 -13.65 10.28 1.22
CA ASN A 105 -12.82 11.47 1.19
C ASN A 105 -13.58 12.72 0.71
N VAL A 106 -14.43 12.58 -0.30
CA VAL A 106 -15.31 13.67 -0.74
C VAL A 106 -16.31 14.03 0.36
N LEU A 107 -16.90 13.05 1.04
CA LEU A 107 -17.83 13.28 2.13
C LEU A 107 -17.16 13.97 3.32
N SER A 108 -15.96 13.53 3.71
CA SER A 108 -15.19 14.10 4.83
C SER A 108 -14.79 15.55 4.52
N SER A 109 -14.27 15.82 3.32
CA SER A 109 -13.93 17.17 2.89
C SER A 109 -15.16 18.08 2.81
N ALA A 110 -16.31 17.58 2.33
CA ALA A 110 -17.57 18.31 2.32
C ALA A 110 -18.04 18.66 3.74
N LYS A 111 -17.93 17.72 4.70
CA LYS A 111 -18.25 17.97 6.11
C LYS A 111 -17.35 19.05 6.71
N ILE A 112 -16.05 19.03 6.42
CA ILE A 112 -15.10 20.06 6.88
C ILE A 112 -15.46 21.43 6.29
N LYS A 113 -15.70 21.49 4.97
CA LYS A 113 -16.14 22.73 4.30
C LYS A 113 -17.43 23.29 4.88
N LEU A 114 -18.41 22.43 5.18
CA LEU A 114 -19.67 22.83 5.80
C LEU A 114 -19.45 23.40 7.21
N LYS A 115 -18.60 22.76 8.03
CA LYS A 115 -18.23 23.30 9.36
C LYS A 115 -17.56 24.67 9.23
N SER A 116 -16.57 24.80 8.34
CA SER A 116 -15.89 26.07 8.07
C SER A 116 -16.86 27.16 7.62
N LEU A 117 -17.80 26.84 6.73
CA LEU A 117 -18.82 27.78 6.28
C LEU A 117 -19.74 28.22 7.43
N LYS A 118 -20.18 27.30 8.28
CA LYS A 118 -20.98 27.64 9.48
C LYS A 118 -20.21 28.53 10.44
N ASP A 119 -18.92 28.29 10.62
CA ASP A 119 -18.08 29.10 11.51
C ASP A 119 -17.74 30.47 10.91
N ALA A 120 -17.66 30.57 9.58
CA ALA A 120 -17.52 31.83 8.86
C ALA A 120 -18.82 32.66 8.89
N ASP A 121 -19.99 32.01 8.75
CA ASP A 121 -21.29 32.69 8.84
C ASP A 121 -21.53 33.26 10.24
N LYS A 122 -21.13 32.52 11.30
CA LYS A 122 -21.12 33.04 12.68
C LYS A 122 -20.16 34.21 12.87
N ARG A 123 -19.00 34.18 12.21
CA ARG A 123 -17.96 35.22 12.26
C ARG A 123 -17.99 36.08 11.00
N LYS A 124 -19.16 36.64 10.70
CA LYS A 124 -19.31 37.54 9.55
C LYS A 124 -18.47 38.81 9.76
N ILE A 125 -17.41 38.95 8.98
CA ILE A 125 -16.53 40.13 8.97
C ILE A 125 -17.14 41.20 8.06
N ASP A 126 -17.11 42.46 8.48
CA ASP A 126 -17.51 43.57 7.61
C ASP A 126 -16.45 43.80 6.52
N TYR A 127 -16.90 43.93 5.28
CA TYR A 127 -16.01 44.11 4.14
C TYR A 127 -15.18 45.39 4.25
N LYS A 128 -15.73 46.43 4.88
CA LYS A 128 -15.02 47.71 5.06
C LYS A 128 -13.84 47.58 6.01
N GLU A 129 -14.00 46.82 7.10
CA GLU A 129 -12.94 46.54 8.05
C GLU A 129 -11.85 45.66 7.42
N LEU A 130 -12.25 44.66 6.63
CA LEU A 130 -11.29 43.82 5.90
C LEU A 130 -10.44 44.64 4.94
N VAL A 131 -11.06 45.51 4.13
CA VAL A 131 -10.36 46.37 3.17
C VAL A 131 -9.42 47.35 3.88
N SER A 132 -9.87 48.00 4.96
CA SER A 132 -9.04 48.95 5.71
C SER A 132 -7.87 48.24 6.41
N TYR A 133 -8.10 47.04 6.96
CA TYR A 133 -7.04 46.21 7.54
C TYR A 133 -6.04 45.75 6.48
N SER A 134 -6.51 45.28 5.32
CA SER A 134 -5.66 44.89 4.19
C SER A 134 -4.77 46.05 3.73
N GLN A 135 -5.32 47.26 3.62
CA GLN A 135 -4.52 48.45 3.30
C GLN A 135 -3.49 48.78 4.39
N ARG A 136 -3.81 48.55 5.67
CA ARG A 136 -2.89 48.77 6.79
C ARG A 136 -1.72 47.77 6.81
N ILE A 137 -1.94 46.52 6.42
CA ILE A 137 -0.89 45.48 6.41
C ILE A 137 -0.13 45.39 5.09
N ALA A 138 -0.70 45.86 3.97
CA ALA A 138 -0.08 45.84 2.65
C ALA A 138 1.38 46.37 2.63
N PRO A 139 1.76 47.44 3.37
CA PRO A 139 3.14 47.88 3.43
C PRO A 139 4.12 46.89 4.08
N TYR A 140 3.64 45.97 4.93
CA TYR A 140 4.46 45.05 5.73
C TYR A 140 4.48 43.62 5.16
N THR A 141 3.63 43.33 4.17
CA THR A 141 3.60 42.05 3.46
C THR A 141 4.51 42.11 2.25
N SER A 142 5.32 41.06 2.00
CA SER A 142 6.37 41.02 0.98
C SER A 142 6.02 41.72 -0.32
N ALA A 143 6.95 42.55 -0.80
CA ALA A 143 6.83 43.23 -2.08
C ALA A 143 6.62 42.22 -3.23
N PRO A 144 5.69 42.47 -4.17
CA PRO A 144 5.47 41.61 -5.32
C PRO A 144 6.75 41.38 -6.16
N PRO A 145 6.86 40.28 -6.93
CA PRO A 145 8.08 39.87 -7.64
C PRO A 145 8.71 40.88 -8.63
N ASN A 146 8.07 42.02 -8.91
CA ASN A 146 8.57 43.08 -9.79
C ASN A 146 8.45 44.49 -9.18
N TRP A 147 8.45 44.61 -7.84
CA TRP A 147 8.32 45.91 -7.18
C TRP A 147 9.56 46.78 -7.42
N GLN A 148 9.38 47.92 -8.10
CA GLN A 148 10.39 48.96 -8.27
C GLN A 148 9.96 50.17 -7.45
N ASP A 149 10.85 50.71 -6.60
CA ASP A 149 10.57 51.91 -5.80
C ASP A 149 10.29 53.17 -6.66
N SER A 150 10.55 53.11 -7.97
CA SER A 150 10.28 54.20 -8.92
C SER A 150 8.93 54.12 -9.61
N ASP A 151 8.26 52.97 -9.60
CA ASP A 151 7.02 52.77 -10.35
C ASP A 151 5.83 53.11 -9.46
N GLY A 152 5.16 54.22 -9.79
CA GLY A 152 4.08 54.84 -9.05
C GLY A 152 2.78 54.01 -8.93
N PHE A 153 2.86 52.73 -8.59
CA PHE A 153 1.77 51.99 -8.01
C PHE A 153 1.52 52.51 -6.58
N ASN A 154 0.89 53.68 -6.52
CA ASN A 154 0.21 54.28 -5.38
C ASN A 154 0.91 54.12 -4.01
N ASN A 155 1.96 54.89 -3.76
CA ASN A 155 2.29 55.48 -2.44
C ASN A 155 2.35 54.58 -1.19
N ILE A 156 2.47 53.26 -1.32
CA ILE A 156 2.59 52.36 -0.17
C ILE A 156 4.08 52.02 0.00
N PRO A 157 4.81 52.67 0.93
CA PRO A 157 6.22 52.36 1.14
C PRO A 157 6.36 50.95 1.69
N ASN A 158 7.15 50.10 1.03
CA ASN A 158 7.48 48.77 1.53
C ASN A 158 8.25 48.92 2.85
N ARG A 159 7.77 48.27 3.90
CA ARG A 159 8.35 48.26 5.24
C ARG A 159 8.79 46.83 5.57
N PRO A 160 9.85 46.66 6.38
CA PRO A 160 10.26 45.34 6.81
C PRO A 160 9.11 44.63 7.54
N PRO A 161 8.99 43.29 7.39
CA PRO A 161 7.88 42.51 7.97
C PRO A 161 7.92 42.47 9.50
N VAL A 162 9.08 42.72 10.09
CA VAL A 162 9.29 42.83 11.53
C VAL A 162 9.70 44.26 11.90
N PRO A 163 9.31 44.78 13.07
CA PRO A 163 9.74 46.10 13.52
C PRO A 163 11.27 46.15 13.63
N GLU A 164 11.86 47.28 13.23
CA GLU A 164 13.29 47.51 13.41
C GLU A 164 13.63 47.87 14.87
N GLU A 165 14.87 47.63 15.28
CA GLU A 165 15.40 47.99 16.60
C GLU A 165 15.15 49.46 16.97
N SER A 166 15.24 50.37 15.99
CA SER A 166 14.90 51.79 16.16
C SER A 166 13.45 51.96 16.62
N MET A 167 12.51 51.27 15.98
CA MET A 167 11.08 51.28 16.31
C MET A 167 10.81 50.66 17.69
N PHE A 168 11.56 49.62 18.06
CA PHE A 168 11.50 49.04 19.41
C PHE A 168 11.96 50.03 20.48
N ARG A 169 13.07 50.74 20.27
CA ARG A 169 13.58 51.77 21.19
C ARG A 169 12.61 52.95 21.34
N PHE A 170 11.93 53.33 20.27
CA PHE A 170 10.90 54.37 20.33
C PHE A 170 9.54 53.85 20.84
N SER A 171 9.39 52.55 21.08
CA SER A 171 8.15 52.00 21.61
C SER A 171 7.85 52.51 23.02
N ALA A 172 6.57 52.75 23.30
CA ALA A 172 6.11 53.15 24.63
C ALA A 172 6.50 52.13 25.72
N LEU A 173 6.62 50.85 25.37
CA LEU A 173 7.07 49.80 26.29
C LEU A 173 8.53 49.99 26.71
N TYR A 174 9.40 50.35 25.77
CA TYR A 174 10.82 50.60 26.06
C TYR A 174 11.01 51.85 26.92
N GLN A 175 10.25 52.90 26.63
CA GLN A 175 10.29 54.16 27.39
C GLN A 175 9.74 53.99 28.83
N ASN A 176 8.68 53.20 29.01
CA ASN A 176 8.08 53.01 30.32
C ASN A 176 8.95 52.14 31.24
N ASN A 177 9.69 51.19 30.69
CA ASN A 177 10.63 50.35 31.45
C ASN A 177 11.92 51.10 31.86
N GLY A 178 12.28 52.19 31.17
CA GLY A 178 13.43 53.02 31.51
C GLY A 178 13.22 53.93 32.73
N ASN A 179 11.96 54.14 33.15
CA ASN A 179 11.60 54.99 34.30
C ASN A 179 11.47 54.20 35.62
N ILE A 180 11.77 52.89 35.61
CA ILE A 180 11.83 52.08 36.83
C ILE A 180 13.21 52.29 37.47
N THR A 181 13.52 53.54 37.83
CA THR A 181 14.71 53.89 38.62
C THR A 181 14.24 54.23 40.04
N GLU A 182 14.56 53.32 40.96
CA GLU A 182 14.81 53.52 42.40
C GLU A 182 13.68 53.99 43.35
N ASP A 183 12.56 54.53 42.89
CA ASP A 183 11.52 55.04 43.83
C ASP A 183 10.48 54.01 44.30
N THR A 184 10.41 52.80 43.73
CA THR A 184 9.42 51.77 44.12
C THR A 184 9.94 50.68 45.06
N LEU A 185 10.99 50.94 45.82
CA LEU A 185 11.48 50.01 46.87
C LEU A 185 11.08 50.42 48.30
N ASN A 186 10.47 51.59 48.50
CA ASN A 186 10.13 52.10 49.84
C ASN A 186 8.63 51.96 50.24
N ASP A 187 7.75 51.48 49.35
CA ASP A 187 6.30 51.45 49.61
C ASP A 187 5.73 50.03 49.84
N VAL A 188 6.54 49.04 50.25
CA VAL A 188 6.07 47.64 50.47
C VAL A 188 5.95 47.24 51.95
N GLU A 189 6.15 48.15 52.90
CA GLU A 189 5.86 47.89 54.33
C GLU A 189 4.69 48.72 54.84
N ASN A 190 3.46 48.43 54.37
CA ASN A 190 2.21 48.52 55.14
C ASN A 190 1.00 48.45 54.21
N THR A 191 0.49 47.26 53.93
CA THR A 191 -0.96 46.96 53.88
C THR A 191 -1.15 45.45 53.70
N ASP A 192 -1.28 44.74 54.82
CA ASP A 192 -1.90 43.41 54.83
C ASP A 192 -3.42 43.56 54.97
N ASN A 193 -4.13 42.85 54.08
CA ASN A 193 -5.53 42.42 54.12
C ASN A 193 -6.67 43.46 54.01
N VAL A 194 -7.30 43.54 52.82
CA VAL A 194 -8.74 43.21 52.58
C VAL A 194 -8.97 42.83 51.10
N MET A 195 -9.33 41.54 50.89
CA MET A 195 -10.24 40.91 49.90
C MET A 195 -10.18 41.23 48.38
N ALA A 196 -9.82 40.17 47.64
CA ALA A 196 -10.43 39.57 46.44
C ALA A 196 -11.12 40.49 45.40
N ASP A 197 -10.63 40.50 44.16
CA ASP A 197 -11.11 39.57 43.11
C ASP A 197 -10.24 39.60 41.84
N ASP A 198 -10.19 38.46 41.15
CA ASP A 198 -9.88 38.28 39.73
C ASP A 198 -8.62 38.91 39.09
N THR A 199 -7.58 38.08 38.91
CA THR A 199 -7.15 37.57 37.59
C THR A 199 -5.89 36.72 37.76
N LYS A 200 -6.09 35.42 38.02
CA LYS A 200 -5.04 34.43 37.75
C LYS A 200 -4.89 34.30 36.24
N ALA A 201 -4.08 35.18 35.64
CA ALA A 201 -3.44 34.87 34.38
C ALA A 201 -2.45 33.74 34.65
N ASN A 202 -2.94 32.53 34.41
CA ASN A 202 -2.16 31.30 34.32
C ASN A 202 -1.04 31.54 33.30
N ILE A 203 0.17 31.81 33.79
CA ILE A 203 1.41 31.68 33.01
C ILE A 203 1.62 30.18 32.84
N GLY A 204 0.75 29.59 32.03
CA GLY A 204 0.92 28.27 31.46
C GLY A 204 1.91 28.43 30.32
N THR A 205 3.13 27.99 30.58
CA THR A 205 4.02 27.33 29.63
C THR A 205 3.28 26.86 28.37
N PHE A 206 3.32 27.67 27.32
CA PHE A 206 2.93 27.25 25.98
C PHE A 206 3.90 27.89 24.98
N LEU A 207 5.11 27.34 24.95
CA LEU A 207 6.04 27.37 23.82
C LEU A 207 7.09 26.28 24.09
N SER A 208 6.64 25.03 24.13
CA SER A 208 7.43 23.94 23.58
C SER A 208 6.67 23.56 22.31
N LEU A 209 7.06 24.17 21.19
CA LEU A 209 6.76 23.59 19.89
C LEU A 209 7.59 22.32 19.86
N ASP A 210 6.93 21.18 20.05
CA ASP A 210 7.41 19.93 19.50
C ASP A 210 7.63 20.17 18.01
N SER A 211 8.88 19.99 17.62
CA SER A 211 9.30 19.82 16.25
C SER A 211 8.77 18.47 15.75
N ASP A 212 7.50 18.42 15.37
CA ASP A 212 7.01 17.41 14.44
C ASP A 212 7.41 17.86 13.02
N GLN A 213 8.72 17.75 12.77
CA GLN A 213 9.20 17.46 11.44
C GLN A 213 8.73 16.03 11.14
N GLU A 214 7.61 15.93 10.42
CA GLU A 214 7.34 14.75 9.60
C GLU A 214 8.46 14.68 8.56
N ASP A 215 9.55 14.01 8.91
CA ASP A 215 10.44 13.38 7.94
C ASP A 215 9.63 12.29 7.24
N ILE A 216 8.91 12.72 6.21
CA ILE A 216 8.40 11.85 5.15
C ILE A 216 9.63 11.32 4.38
N GLN A 217 10.34 10.34 4.96
CA GLN A 217 11.38 9.57 4.27
C GLN A 217 11.45 8.10 4.70
N GLU A 218 10.35 7.47 5.12
CA GLU A 218 10.30 6.00 5.34
C GLU A 218 9.14 5.27 4.62
N SER A 219 8.71 5.76 3.45
CA SER A 219 7.82 4.99 2.56
C SER A 219 8.44 4.64 1.19
N LEU A 220 9.76 4.76 1.05
CA LEU A 220 10.49 4.47 -0.19
C LEU A 220 11.42 3.25 -0.08
N LEU A 221 11.03 2.21 0.68
CA LEU A 221 11.83 0.98 0.80
C LEU A 221 11.00 -0.32 0.79
N ASP A 222 9.86 -0.31 0.10
CA ASP A 222 9.26 -1.55 -0.45
C ASP A 222 9.43 -1.52 -1.97
N LEU A 223 10.67 -1.76 -2.39
CA LEU A 223 11.01 -2.08 -3.76
C LEU A 223 11.15 -3.60 -3.81
N ASP A 224 10.17 -4.24 -4.44
CA ASP A 224 10.13 -5.67 -4.74
C ASP A 224 11.52 -6.18 -5.17
N LEU A 225 12.10 -7.07 -4.37
CA LEU A 225 13.41 -7.69 -4.62
C LEU A 225 13.26 -9.18 -5.00
N ASP A 226 12.21 -9.49 -5.77
CA ASP A 226 11.97 -10.85 -6.27
C ASP A 226 12.28 -11.02 -7.77
N ASP A 227 12.89 -10.03 -8.43
CA ASP A 227 13.17 -10.06 -9.89
C ASP A 227 14.67 -10.23 -10.24
N LEU A 228 15.44 -10.97 -9.41
CA LEU A 228 16.82 -11.31 -9.76
C LEU A 228 17.33 -12.63 -9.16
N LEU A 229 16.74 -13.76 -9.58
CA LEU A 229 17.39 -15.07 -9.82
C LEU A 229 16.42 -16.03 -10.53
#